data_AF-A0A5B7CPH8-F1
#
_entry.id   AF-A0A5B7CPH8-F1
#
_cell.length_a   1.000
_cell.length_b   1.000
_cell.length_c   1.000
_cell.angle_alpha   90.00
_cell.angle_beta   90.00
_cell.angle_gamma   90.00
#
_symmetry.space_group_name_H-M   'P 1'
#
loop_
_entity.id
_entity.type
_entity.pdbx_description
1 polymer ?
#
loop_
_entity_poly.entity_id
_entity_poly.type
_entity_poly.pdbx_seq_one_letter_code
_entity_poly.pdbx_strand_id
1 'polypeptide(L)'
;MFSAVGVRGDAARRCVVRAESQAQGMTDVNTSIETRPQLWQETHQHNDNCVLMAFTQTLHLLRPSKCPGFAYAWLEIVSHRVFIGRMLAITPQQKGWSMYSMLLADLFKFLAPFLRNAELAKPLTMLYKGTLRVLLVLLHDFPEFLCEYHYGFCDVIPPNCIQMRNLILSAFPRNMRLPDPFTPNLKVDMLPEITVSPKIHTTVANLIQPPDFKKNLDSYLKNRTPVTFLSDMRTYLQMFLLLQQVSSEPGMRYNMSVMNALVLYVGMQAIAQIHSKGLTPSMSTIAHSAHMDIFQNLGRYLFLNAIANQLRYPNSHTHYFSCTLLHLFAEANTEAIQEQITRVLLERLIVNRPHPWGLLITFIELIKNPSFKFWSHEFVKCAPEIENVFVEGVGGRSGEEVGWVGSTAVADGSGVLSRVEQVFVLVELLHPGGGVLKHKSVLDQQQQQQQQQQQQQQFPHT
;
A
#
# COMPACT_ATOMS: atom_id res chain seq x y z
N MET A 1 18.88 -8.18 -36.48
CA MET A 1 18.73 -7.64 -35.10
C MET A 1 19.81 -8.16 -34.12
N PHE A 2 20.94 -8.71 -34.60
CA PHE A 2 22.03 -9.24 -33.75
C PHE A 2 23.32 -8.38 -33.76
N SER A 3 23.34 -7.24 -34.45
CA SER A 3 24.57 -6.41 -34.58
C SER A 3 24.74 -5.35 -33.47
N ALA A 4 23.67 -4.99 -32.75
CA ALA A 4 23.72 -3.95 -31.71
C ALA A 4 24.19 -4.45 -30.33
N VAL A 5 24.25 -5.77 -30.12
CA VAL A 5 24.73 -6.40 -28.88
C VAL A 5 26.26 -6.44 -28.82
N GLY A 6 26.95 -6.51 -29.96
CA GLY A 6 28.41 -6.53 -30.03
C GLY A 6 29.07 -5.23 -29.56
N VAL A 7 28.50 -4.08 -29.92
CA VAL A 7 29.11 -2.76 -29.66
C VAL A 7 29.08 -2.38 -28.17
N ARG A 8 28.08 -2.86 -27.40
CA ARG A 8 27.99 -2.63 -25.94
C ARG A 8 28.76 -3.68 -25.13
N GLY A 9 28.89 -4.91 -25.65
CA GLY A 9 29.81 -5.92 -25.10
C GLY A 9 31.28 -5.47 -25.19
N ASP A 10 31.64 -4.76 -26.24
CA ASP A 10 32.98 -4.16 -26.40
C ASP A 10 33.26 -2.98 -25.47
N ALA A 11 32.24 -2.25 -25.02
CA ALA A 11 32.42 -1.20 -24.01
C ALA A 11 32.68 -1.81 -22.63
N ALA A 12 31.95 -2.88 -22.27
CA ALA A 12 32.17 -3.63 -21.03
C ALA A 12 33.53 -4.34 -21.04
N ARG A 13 33.91 -5.00 -22.14
CA ARG A 13 35.25 -5.60 -22.30
C ARG A 13 36.37 -4.56 -22.25
N ARG A 14 36.23 -3.41 -22.93
CA ARG A 14 37.22 -2.34 -22.86
C ARG A 14 37.34 -1.74 -21.46
N CYS A 15 36.27 -1.71 -20.67
CA CYS A 15 36.32 -1.23 -19.29
C CYS A 15 37.05 -2.22 -18.36
N VAL A 16 36.81 -3.53 -18.54
CA VAL A 16 37.52 -4.60 -17.80
C VAL A 16 39.01 -4.61 -18.15
N VAL A 17 39.36 -4.55 -19.43
CA VAL A 17 40.77 -4.52 -19.89
C VAL A 17 41.48 -3.24 -19.43
N ARG A 18 40.78 -2.10 -19.36
CA ARG A 18 41.34 -0.84 -18.87
C ARG A 18 41.53 -0.85 -17.34
N ALA A 19 40.66 -1.53 -16.61
CA ALA A 19 40.81 -1.77 -15.18
C ALA A 19 41.97 -2.74 -14.87
N GLU A 20 42.14 -3.79 -15.68
CA GLU A 20 43.28 -4.72 -15.58
C GLU A 20 44.61 -4.05 -15.96
N SER A 21 44.61 -3.18 -16.99
CA SER A 21 45.80 -2.41 -17.38
C SER A 21 46.17 -1.33 -16.36
N GLN A 22 45.18 -0.70 -15.69
CA GLN A 22 45.45 0.20 -14.56
C GLN A 22 45.96 -0.56 -13.32
N ALA A 23 45.52 -1.80 -13.10
CA ALA A 23 46.04 -2.67 -12.04
C ALA A 23 47.47 -3.19 -12.32
N GLN A 24 47.84 -3.37 -13.59
CA GLN A 24 49.17 -3.83 -14.00
C GLN A 24 50.20 -2.69 -14.14
N GLY A 25 49.78 -1.42 -14.21
CA GLY A 25 50.66 -0.26 -14.33
C GLY A 25 51.17 0.33 -12.99
N MET A 26 50.79 -0.24 -11.84
CA MET A 26 51.16 0.26 -10.50
C MET A 26 52.01 -0.75 -9.71
N THR A 27 53.00 -1.35 -10.37
CA THR A 27 54.02 -2.17 -9.69
C THR A 27 55.13 -1.36 -9.04
N ASP A 28 55.12 -0.03 -9.15
CA ASP A 28 56.09 0.83 -8.48
C ASP A 28 55.42 1.84 -7.54
N VAL A 29 55.97 1.89 -6.33
CA VAL A 29 55.77 2.86 -5.24
C VAL A 29 54.58 2.64 -4.28
N ASN A 30 54.87 1.89 -3.22
CA ASN A 30 54.57 2.24 -1.82
C ASN A 30 53.17 2.77 -1.46
N THR A 31 52.11 2.10 -1.91
CA THR A 31 50.77 2.26 -1.32
C THR A 31 50.54 1.22 -0.23
N SER A 32 50.22 1.72 0.97
CA SER A 32 50.05 1.01 2.23
C SER A 32 49.12 -0.20 2.14
N ILE A 33 49.54 -1.29 2.78
CA ILE A 33 48.88 -2.62 2.85
C ILE A 33 47.42 -2.56 3.34
N GLU A 34 46.98 -1.45 3.93
CA GLU A 34 45.61 -1.24 4.43
C GLU A 34 44.56 -0.91 3.35
N THR A 35 44.96 -0.53 2.12
CA THR A 35 44.01 -0.08 1.05
C THR A 35 43.57 -1.18 0.09
N ARG A 36 44.26 -2.33 0.03
CA ARG A 36 43.93 -3.44 -0.86
C ARG A 36 42.57 -4.10 -0.59
N PRO A 37 42.17 -4.40 0.67
CA PRO A 37 40.89 -5.05 0.94
C PRO A 37 39.67 -4.23 0.48
N GLN A 38 39.74 -2.90 0.61
CA GLN A 38 38.68 -1.98 0.21
C GLN A 38 38.51 -1.94 -1.32
N LEU A 39 39.62 -1.86 -2.07
CA LEU A 39 39.59 -1.89 -3.54
C LEU A 39 39.05 -3.21 -4.11
N TRP A 40 39.36 -4.35 -3.49
CA TRP A 40 38.81 -5.65 -3.88
C TRP A 40 37.32 -5.78 -3.57
N GLN A 41 36.87 -5.25 -2.42
CA GLN A 41 35.45 -5.20 -2.06
C GLN A 41 34.66 -4.27 -2.99
N GLU A 42 35.21 -3.11 -3.36
CA GLU A 42 34.58 -2.17 -4.29
C GLU A 42 34.46 -2.74 -5.70
N THR A 43 35.49 -3.42 -6.20
CA THR A 43 35.45 -4.08 -7.52
C THR A 43 34.50 -5.28 -7.56
N HIS A 44 34.43 -6.10 -6.50
CA HIS A 44 33.45 -7.19 -6.40
C HIS A 44 32.02 -6.65 -6.30
N GLN A 45 31.79 -5.62 -5.48
CA GLN A 45 30.49 -4.97 -5.36
C GLN A 45 30.05 -4.31 -6.67
N HIS A 46 30.99 -3.73 -7.42
CA HIS A 46 30.73 -3.15 -8.74
C HIS A 46 30.31 -4.22 -9.76
N ASN A 47 31.02 -5.35 -9.79
CA ASN A 47 30.70 -6.48 -10.67
C ASN A 47 29.35 -7.12 -10.31
N ASP A 48 29.06 -7.31 -9.02
CA ASP A 48 27.77 -7.83 -8.54
C ASP A 48 26.59 -6.93 -8.96
N ASN A 49 26.76 -5.61 -8.86
CA ASN A 49 25.74 -4.65 -9.30
C ASN A 49 25.50 -4.71 -10.82
N CYS A 50 26.54 -4.87 -11.62
CA CYS A 50 26.44 -5.04 -13.07
C CYS A 50 25.69 -6.32 -13.45
N VAL A 51 25.94 -7.42 -12.73
CA VAL A 51 25.22 -8.69 -12.91
C VAL A 51 23.73 -8.52 -12.57
N LEU A 52 23.40 -7.95 -11.41
CA LEU A 52 22.00 -7.68 -11.03
C LEU A 52 21.28 -6.79 -12.04
N MET A 53 21.98 -5.80 -12.60
CA MET A 53 21.45 -4.95 -13.67
C MET A 53 21.18 -5.74 -14.94
N ALA A 54 22.10 -6.60 -15.38
CA ALA A 54 21.90 -7.45 -16.55
C ALA A 54 20.71 -8.41 -16.37
N PHE A 55 20.59 -9.04 -15.19
CA PHE A 55 19.43 -9.89 -14.87
C PHE A 55 18.12 -9.10 -14.86
N THR A 56 18.09 -7.93 -14.23
CA THR A 56 16.89 -7.09 -14.16
C THR A 56 16.46 -6.61 -15.55
N GLN A 57 17.40 -6.16 -16.38
CA GLN A 57 17.12 -5.76 -17.76
C GLN A 57 16.58 -6.92 -18.58
N THR A 58 17.18 -8.11 -18.42
CA THR A 58 16.71 -9.33 -19.09
C THR A 58 15.28 -9.69 -18.66
N LEU A 59 15.00 -9.67 -17.35
CA LEU A 59 13.66 -9.94 -16.81
C LEU A 59 12.64 -8.88 -17.25
N HIS A 60 13.02 -7.61 -17.37
CA HIS A 60 12.16 -6.56 -17.90
C HIS A 60 11.81 -6.78 -19.38
N LEU A 61 12.78 -7.23 -20.19
CA LEU A 61 12.55 -7.58 -21.59
C LEU A 61 11.64 -8.82 -21.71
N LEU A 62 11.81 -9.80 -20.83
CA LEU A 62 11.05 -11.04 -20.75
C LEU A 62 9.77 -10.94 -19.89
N ARG A 63 9.32 -9.72 -19.58
CA ARG A 63 8.14 -9.50 -18.74
C ARG A 63 6.91 -10.26 -19.27
N PRO A 64 5.96 -10.63 -18.40
CA PRO A 64 4.82 -11.46 -18.79
C PRO A 64 3.97 -10.90 -19.94
N SER A 65 3.90 -9.57 -20.11
CA SER A 65 3.20 -8.96 -21.26
C SER A 65 3.89 -9.14 -22.61
N LYS A 66 5.17 -9.52 -22.62
CA LYS A 66 5.94 -9.87 -23.83
C LYS A 66 6.08 -11.38 -24.01
N CYS A 67 6.22 -12.12 -22.91
CA CYS A 67 6.35 -13.58 -22.92
C CYS A 67 5.35 -14.25 -21.95
N PRO A 68 4.04 -14.30 -22.27
CA PRO A 68 3.02 -14.81 -21.33
C PRO A 68 3.24 -16.25 -20.89
N GLY A 69 3.73 -17.12 -21.79
CA GLY A 69 4.05 -18.52 -21.48
C GLY A 69 5.18 -18.70 -20.46
N PHE A 70 5.99 -17.66 -20.24
CA PHE A 70 7.07 -17.65 -19.25
C PHE A 70 6.66 -17.04 -17.91
N ALA A 71 5.40 -16.60 -17.73
CA ALA A 71 4.98 -15.80 -16.57
C ALA A 71 5.22 -16.47 -15.20
N TYR A 72 5.02 -17.79 -15.09
CA TYR A 72 5.25 -18.52 -13.84
C TYR A 72 6.74 -18.57 -13.47
N ALA A 73 7.59 -19.03 -14.38
CA ALA A 73 9.04 -19.07 -14.18
C ALA A 73 9.61 -17.66 -13.97
N TRP A 74 9.09 -16.67 -14.68
CA TRP A 74 9.43 -15.27 -14.46
C TRP A 74 9.13 -14.83 -13.02
N LEU A 75 7.95 -15.15 -12.50
CA LEU A 75 7.57 -14.82 -11.13
C LEU A 75 8.44 -15.57 -10.11
N GLU A 76 8.75 -16.84 -10.35
CA GLU A 76 9.67 -17.61 -9.49
C GLU A 76 11.06 -16.98 -9.40
N ILE A 77 11.61 -16.50 -10.52
CA ILE A 77 12.92 -15.82 -10.53
C ILE A 77 12.85 -14.49 -9.80
N VAL A 78 11.85 -13.66 -10.10
CA VAL A 78 11.67 -12.34 -9.47
C VAL A 78 11.43 -12.47 -7.98
N SER A 79 10.70 -13.51 -7.55
CA SER A 79 10.41 -13.77 -6.14
C SER A 79 11.46 -14.60 -5.41
N HIS A 80 12.54 -15.01 -6.09
CA HIS A 80 13.54 -15.86 -5.49
C HIS A 80 14.27 -15.14 -4.35
N ARG A 81 14.36 -15.78 -3.18
CA ARG A 81 14.92 -15.20 -1.93
C ARG A 81 16.29 -14.53 -2.12
N VAL A 82 17.16 -15.11 -2.94
CA VAL A 82 18.50 -14.56 -3.20
C VAL A 82 18.41 -13.29 -4.05
N PHE A 83 17.52 -13.29 -5.05
CA PHE A 83 17.33 -12.13 -5.91
C PHE A 83 16.73 -10.97 -5.11
N ILE A 84 15.68 -11.22 -4.32
CA ILE A 84 15.09 -10.23 -3.42
C ILE A 84 16.12 -9.68 -2.43
N GLY A 85 16.84 -10.56 -1.72
CA GLY A 85 17.83 -10.14 -0.72
C GLY A 85 18.96 -9.30 -1.31
N ARG A 86 19.43 -9.67 -2.51
CA ARG A 86 20.46 -8.89 -3.22
C ARG A 86 19.92 -7.52 -3.64
N MET A 87 18.73 -7.45 -4.24
CA MET A 87 18.13 -6.22 -4.75
C MET A 87 17.69 -5.25 -3.66
N LEU A 88 17.10 -5.75 -2.56
CA LEU A 88 16.43 -4.92 -1.55
C LEU A 88 17.24 -4.73 -0.26
N ALA A 89 18.09 -5.70 0.12
CA ALA A 89 18.85 -5.64 1.38
C ALA A 89 20.33 -5.25 1.17
N ILE A 90 21.00 -5.87 0.19
CA ILE A 90 22.46 -5.79 0.05
C ILE A 90 22.90 -4.62 -0.83
N THR A 91 22.19 -4.32 -1.92
CA THR A 91 22.57 -3.23 -2.83
C THR A 91 22.58 -1.88 -2.10
N PRO A 92 23.73 -1.17 -2.05
CA PRO A 92 23.85 0.07 -1.30
C PRO A 92 23.01 1.19 -1.91
N GLN A 93 22.68 2.19 -1.09
CA GLN A 93 21.93 3.38 -1.49
C GLN A 93 20.56 3.06 -2.14
N GLN A 94 20.00 1.87 -1.87
CA GLN A 94 18.70 1.44 -2.39
C GLN A 94 18.61 1.49 -3.93
N LYS A 95 19.74 1.43 -4.66
CA LYS A 95 19.73 1.44 -6.13
C LYS A 95 18.94 0.28 -6.73
N GLY A 96 18.93 -0.87 -6.04
CA GLY A 96 18.15 -2.04 -6.45
C GLY A 96 16.64 -1.87 -6.25
N TRP A 97 16.18 -0.92 -5.43
CA TRP A 97 14.75 -0.72 -5.18
C TRP A 97 14.02 -0.22 -6.43
N SER A 98 14.57 0.77 -7.12
CA SER A 98 13.97 1.29 -8.35
C SER A 98 13.84 0.21 -9.43
N MET A 99 14.90 -0.59 -9.59
CA MET A 99 14.95 -1.72 -10.52
C MET A 99 13.94 -2.80 -10.16
N TYR A 100 13.83 -3.18 -8.88
CA TYR A 100 12.86 -4.18 -8.44
C TYR A 100 11.42 -3.67 -8.53
N SER A 101 11.18 -2.39 -8.24
CA SER A 101 9.87 -1.74 -8.39
C SER A 101 9.37 -1.77 -9.83
N MET A 102 10.27 -1.63 -10.81
CA MET A 102 9.95 -1.74 -12.23
C MET A 102 9.45 -3.15 -12.57
N LEU A 103 10.12 -4.18 -12.08
CA LEU A 103 9.70 -5.58 -12.31
C LEU A 103 8.31 -5.83 -11.68
N LEU A 104 8.08 -5.40 -10.45
CA LEU A 104 6.75 -5.49 -9.82
C LEU A 104 5.69 -4.73 -10.62
N ALA A 105 6.01 -3.54 -11.12
CA ALA A 105 5.10 -2.77 -11.97
C ALA A 105 4.81 -3.49 -13.29
N ASP A 106 5.77 -4.19 -13.90
CA ASP A 106 5.52 -5.03 -15.08
C ASP A 106 4.55 -6.17 -14.77
N LEU A 107 4.70 -6.83 -13.62
CA LEU A 107 3.78 -7.88 -13.16
C LEU A 107 2.36 -7.32 -12.95
N PHE A 108 2.24 -6.19 -12.23
CA PHE A 108 0.93 -5.58 -11.98
C PHE A 108 0.26 -5.09 -13.27
N LYS A 109 1.02 -4.51 -14.20
CA LYS A 109 0.52 -4.11 -15.54
C LYS A 109 0.01 -5.31 -16.34
N PHE A 110 0.71 -6.44 -16.26
CA PHE A 110 0.26 -7.67 -16.91
C PHE A 110 -1.03 -8.21 -16.29
N LEU A 111 -1.14 -8.21 -14.96
CA LEU A 111 -2.32 -8.72 -14.26
C LEU A 111 -3.54 -7.80 -14.36
N ALA A 112 -3.33 -6.48 -14.46
CA ALA A 112 -4.37 -5.46 -14.41
C ALA A 112 -5.60 -5.71 -15.33
N PRO A 113 -5.47 -5.99 -16.64
CA PRO A 113 -6.63 -6.22 -17.49
C PRO A 113 -7.45 -7.45 -17.07
N PHE A 114 -6.78 -8.49 -16.57
CA PHE A 114 -7.46 -9.72 -16.14
C PHE A 114 -8.17 -9.53 -14.79
N LEU A 115 -7.56 -8.77 -13.89
CA LEU A 115 -8.11 -8.54 -12.54
C LEU A 115 -9.29 -7.57 -12.52
N ARG A 116 -9.53 -6.81 -13.59
CA ARG A 116 -10.74 -5.98 -13.73
C ARG A 116 -11.99 -6.80 -13.97
N ASN A 117 -11.84 -8.01 -14.51
CA ASN A 117 -12.95 -8.92 -14.76
C ASN A 117 -13.33 -9.64 -13.47
N ALA A 118 -14.63 -9.87 -13.26
CA ALA A 118 -15.13 -10.56 -12.08
C ALA A 118 -14.67 -12.03 -12.00
N GLU A 119 -14.45 -12.66 -13.15
CA GLU A 119 -14.05 -14.06 -13.24
C GLU A 119 -12.60 -14.20 -13.73
N LEU A 120 -11.78 -14.91 -12.95
CA LEU A 120 -10.41 -15.26 -13.32
C LEU A 120 -10.31 -16.73 -13.71
N ALA A 121 -9.70 -17.00 -14.86
CA ALA A 121 -9.33 -18.35 -15.24
C ALA A 121 -8.33 -18.95 -14.22
N LYS A 122 -8.43 -20.27 -13.98
CA LYS A 122 -7.61 -20.99 -13.00
C LYS A 122 -6.09 -20.70 -13.07
N PRO A 123 -5.45 -20.63 -14.25
CA PRO A 123 -4.04 -20.25 -14.33
C PRO A 123 -3.76 -18.84 -13.79
N LEU A 124 -4.62 -17.88 -14.11
CA LEU A 124 -4.49 -16.50 -13.62
C LEU A 124 -4.73 -16.41 -12.11
N THR A 125 -5.65 -17.22 -11.56
CA THR A 125 -5.84 -17.35 -10.11
C THR A 125 -4.56 -17.84 -9.41
N MET A 126 -3.85 -18.81 -9.99
CA MET A 126 -2.58 -19.30 -9.43
C MET A 126 -1.50 -18.20 -9.44
N LEU A 127 -1.37 -17.47 -10.55
CA LEU A 127 -0.42 -16.37 -10.66
C LEU A 127 -0.76 -15.21 -9.71
N TYR A 128 -2.04 -14.91 -9.52
CA TYR A 128 -2.52 -13.93 -8.54
C TYR A 128 -2.17 -14.35 -7.10
N LYS A 129 -2.42 -15.61 -6.73
CA LYS A 129 -2.02 -16.14 -5.41
C LYS A 129 -0.51 -16.09 -5.20
N GLY A 130 0.29 -16.39 -6.23
CA GLY A 130 1.74 -16.20 -6.21
C GLY A 130 2.12 -14.74 -5.95
N THR A 131 1.47 -13.80 -6.65
CA THR A 131 1.67 -12.36 -6.48
C THR A 131 1.37 -11.89 -5.05
N LEU A 132 0.27 -12.37 -4.44
CA LEU A 132 -0.06 -12.08 -3.04
C LEU A 132 1.01 -12.59 -2.08
N ARG A 133 1.58 -13.77 -2.31
CA ARG A 133 2.68 -14.30 -1.49
C ARG A 133 3.94 -13.44 -1.58
N VAL A 134 4.29 -12.98 -2.79
CA VAL A 134 5.41 -12.05 -2.96
C VAL A 134 5.16 -10.76 -2.19
N LEU A 135 3.97 -10.17 -2.32
CA LEU A 135 3.60 -8.96 -1.59
C LEU A 135 3.63 -9.16 -0.07
N LEU A 136 3.20 -10.32 0.44
CA LEU A 136 3.28 -10.67 1.87
C LEU A 136 4.72 -10.74 2.36
N VAL A 137 5.62 -11.38 1.61
CA VAL A 137 7.06 -11.42 1.93
C VAL A 137 7.64 -10.01 1.94
N LEU A 138 7.33 -9.20 0.94
CA LEU A 138 7.80 -7.81 0.87
C LEU A 138 7.26 -6.96 2.03
N LEU A 139 6.00 -7.15 2.42
CA LEU A 139 5.39 -6.46 3.55
C LEU A 139 6.09 -6.82 4.88
N HIS A 140 6.44 -8.09 5.07
CA HIS A 140 7.10 -8.55 6.29
C HIS A 140 8.58 -8.13 6.34
N ASP A 141 9.34 -8.40 5.28
CA ASP A 141 10.80 -8.27 5.29
C ASP A 141 11.29 -6.87 4.84
N PHE A 142 10.53 -6.19 3.97
CA PHE A 142 10.90 -4.94 3.31
C PHE A 142 9.76 -3.91 3.28
N PRO A 143 9.09 -3.61 4.42
CA PRO A 143 7.94 -2.72 4.42
C PRO A 143 8.28 -1.30 3.95
N GLU A 144 9.48 -0.79 4.22
CA GLU A 144 9.90 0.55 3.77
C GLU A 144 9.92 0.67 2.23
N PHE A 145 10.28 -0.41 1.53
CA PHE A 145 10.23 -0.46 0.08
C PHE A 145 8.79 -0.31 -0.43
N LEU A 146 7.84 -1.06 0.14
CA LEU A 146 6.43 -0.89 -0.20
C LEU A 146 5.91 0.50 0.18
N CYS A 147 6.36 1.07 1.30
CA CYS A 147 5.98 2.42 1.74
C CYS A 147 6.37 3.50 0.72
N GLU A 148 7.62 3.49 0.27
CA GLU A 148 8.17 4.53 -0.60
C GLU A 148 7.64 4.43 -2.03
N TYR A 149 7.36 3.21 -2.50
CA TYR A 149 6.86 2.94 -3.86
C TYR A 149 5.32 2.75 -3.94
N HIS A 150 4.60 2.90 -2.82
CA HIS A 150 3.16 2.65 -2.73
C HIS A 150 2.36 3.37 -3.83
N TYR A 151 2.73 4.61 -4.15
CA TYR A 151 2.04 5.45 -5.12
C TYR A 151 2.09 4.81 -6.51
N GLY A 152 3.30 4.47 -6.98
CA GLY A 152 3.49 3.86 -8.30
C GLY A 152 2.82 2.50 -8.43
N PHE A 153 2.78 1.71 -7.35
CA PHE A 153 2.06 0.43 -7.38
C PHE A 153 0.54 0.60 -7.40
N CYS A 154 -0.01 1.49 -6.55
CA CYS A 154 -1.44 1.75 -6.51
C CYS A 154 -1.97 2.39 -7.80
N ASP A 155 -1.11 3.07 -8.56
CA ASP A 155 -1.47 3.65 -9.86
C ASP A 155 -1.65 2.60 -10.97
N VAL A 156 -1.00 1.44 -10.80
CA VAL A 156 -1.06 0.33 -11.76
C VAL A 156 -2.10 -0.72 -11.36
N ILE A 157 -2.25 -0.98 -10.06
CA ILE A 157 -3.16 -2.00 -9.54
C ILE A 157 -4.61 -1.50 -9.67
N PRO A 158 -5.51 -2.27 -10.33
CA PRO A 158 -6.91 -1.88 -10.47
C PRO A 158 -7.60 -1.59 -9.11
N PRO A 159 -8.55 -0.64 -9.05
CA PRO A 159 -9.17 -0.26 -7.79
C PRO A 159 -9.89 -1.39 -7.05
N ASN A 160 -10.47 -2.35 -7.79
CA ASN A 160 -11.17 -3.51 -7.27
C ASN A 160 -10.23 -4.59 -6.69
N CYS A 161 -8.91 -4.48 -6.88
CA CYS A 161 -7.92 -5.38 -6.28
C CYS A 161 -7.59 -4.99 -4.83
N ILE A 162 -8.62 -4.94 -3.99
CA ILE A 162 -8.55 -4.40 -2.63
C ILE A 162 -7.46 -5.07 -1.79
N GLN A 163 -7.39 -6.41 -1.79
CA GLN A 163 -6.40 -7.14 -0.99
C GLN A 163 -4.95 -6.80 -1.38
N MET A 164 -4.66 -6.69 -2.68
CA MET A 164 -3.31 -6.31 -3.15
C MET A 164 -2.95 -4.89 -2.71
N ARG A 165 -3.91 -3.96 -2.81
CA ARG A 165 -3.69 -2.57 -2.40
C ARG A 165 -3.51 -2.49 -0.90
N ASN A 166 -4.31 -3.21 -0.10
CA ASN A 166 -4.17 -3.25 1.34
C ASN A 166 -2.78 -3.77 1.77
N LEU A 167 -2.26 -4.82 1.15
CA LEU A 167 -0.89 -5.30 1.44
C LEU A 167 0.17 -4.19 1.27
N ILE A 168 0.02 -3.34 0.27
CA ILE A 168 0.95 -2.23 0.00
C ILE A 168 0.70 -1.05 0.93
N LEU A 169 -0.57 -0.68 1.14
CA LEU A 169 -0.99 0.48 1.93
C LEU A 169 -0.86 0.26 3.44
N SER A 170 -0.83 -0.99 3.89
CA SER A 170 -0.55 -1.39 5.26
C SER A 170 0.94 -1.41 5.60
N ALA A 171 1.83 -1.23 4.62
CA ALA A 171 3.25 -1.13 4.92
C ALA A 171 3.56 0.16 5.70
N PHE A 172 4.46 0.07 6.69
CA PHE A 172 4.93 1.20 7.50
C PHE A 172 6.40 1.00 7.95
N PRO A 173 7.14 2.07 8.28
CA PRO A 173 8.54 1.95 8.72
C PRO A 173 8.69 1.07 9.97
N ARG A 174 9.64 0.12 9.99
CA ARG A 174 9.80 -0.85 11.10
C ARG A 174 10.12 -0.23 12.45
N ASN A 175 10.72 0.95 12.47
CA ASN A 175 11.05 1.67 13.70
C ASN A 175 9.85 2.45 14.28
N MET A 176 8.72 2.47 13.59
CA MET A 176 7.49 3.09 14.08
C MET A 176 6.66 2.11 14.90
N ARG A 177 6.16 2.55 16.05
CA ARG A 177 5.15 1.83 16.82
C ARG A 177 3.78 2.41 16.51
N LEU A 178 2.91 1.61 15.90
CA LEU A 178 1.55 2.03 15.61
C LEU A 178 0.72 2.04 16.90
N PRO A 179 0.06 3.16 17.24
CA PRO A 179 -0.97 3.15 18.28
C PRO A 179 -2.09 2.19 17.89
N ASP A 180 -2.63 1.43 18.84
CA ASP A 180 -3.78 0.57 18.55
C ASP A 180 -5.01 1.43 18.22
N PRO A 181 -5.60 1.32 17.01
CA PRO A 181 -6.80 2.07 16.61
C PRO A 181 -8.00 1.89 17.53
N PHE A 182 -8.07 0.79 18.30
CA PHE A 182 -9.17 0.49 19.20
C PHE A 182 -8.98 1.05 20.61
N THR A 183 -7.82 1.65 20.90
CA THR A 183 -7.56 2.32 22.18
C THR A 183 -8.65 3.36 22.47
N PRO A 184 -9.40 3.25 23.58
CA PRO A 184 -10.41 4.23 23.94
C PRO A 184 -9.80 5.63 24.06
N ASN A 185 -10.46 6.64 23.49
CA ASN A 185 -10.03 8.04 23.52
C ASN A 185 -8.62 8.30 22.94
N LEU A 186 -8.19 7.51 21.94
CA LEU A 186 -6.96 7.77 21.20
C LEU A 186 -6.98 9.19 20.60
N LYS A 187 -6.08 10.05 21.07
CA LYS A 187 -5.93 11.43 20.57
C LYS A 187 -4.96 11.46 19.39
N VAL A 188 -5.47 11.18 18.19
CA VAL A 188 -4.67 11.17 16.95
C VAL A 188 -3.96 12.50 16.72
N ASP A 189 -4.61 13.63 17.04
CA ASP A 189 -4.05 14.97 16.88
C ASP A 189 -2.83 15.27 17.77
N MET A 190 -2.55 14.42 18.75
CA MET A 190 -1.41 14.55 19.67
C MET A 190 -0.20 13.71 19.25
N LEU A 191 -0.33 12.90 18.20
CA LEU A 191 0.76 12.05 17.72
C LEU A 191 1.81 12.91 16.99
N PRO A 192 3.09 12.88 17.37
CA PRO A 192 4.11 13.71 16.72
C PRO A 192 4.28 13.38 15.24
N GLU A 193 4.05 12.12 14.85
CA GLU A 193 4.22 11.63 13.48
C GLU A 193 3.28 12.30 12.47
N ILE A 194 2.12 12.82 12.90
CA ILE A 194 1.15 13.47 11.99
C ILE A 194 1.68 14.78 11.41
N THR A 195 2.79 15.31 11.92
CA THR A 195 3.44 16.51 11.35
C THR A 195 4.48 16.16 10.28
N VAL A 196 4.87 14.88 10.20
CA VAL A 196 5.95 14.39 9.33
C VAL A 196 5.38 13.88 8.02
N SER A 197 5.84 14.43 6.90
CA SER A 197 5.45 13.95 5.57
C SER A 197 6.08 12.59 5.24
N PRO A 198 5.32 11.64 4.68
CA PRO A 198 5.84 10.35 4.28
C PRO A 198 6.80 10.49 3.08
N LYS A 199 7.77 9.59 2.97
CA LYS A 199 8.62 9.51 1.78
C LYS A 199 7.84 8.91 0.61
N ILE A 200 7.96 9.55 -0.55
CA ILE A 200 7.33 9.11 -1.80
C ILE A 200 8.40 9.17 -2.89
N HIS A 201 8.71 8.02 -3.52
CA HIS A 201 9.75 7.95 -4.54
C HIS A 201 9.37 8.71 -5.83
N THR A 202 8.08 8.72 -6.16
CA THR A 202 7.57 9.35 -7.38
C THR A 202 7.42 10.87 -7.23
N THR A 203 7.98 11.63 -8.16
CA THR A 203 7.73 13.08 -8.26
C THR A 203 6.33 13.34 -8.82
N VAL A 204 5.32 13.36 -7.94
CA VAL A 204 3.89 13.46 -8.26
C VAL A 204 3.57 14.65 -9.18
N ALA A 205 4.23 15.79 -8.97
CA ALA A 205 4.03 17.00 -9.78
C ALA A 205 4.28 16.79 -11.27
N ASN A 206 5.20 15.88 -11.64
CA ASN A 206 5.53 15.60 -13.04
C ASN A 206 4.45 14.77 -13.76
N LEU A 207 3.56 14.12 -12.99
CA LEU A 207 2.46 13.31 -13.53
C LEU A 207 1.23 14.17 -13.88
N ILE A 208 1.18 15.42 -13.40
CA ILE A 208 0.12 16.36 -13.73
C ILE A 208 0.45 16.98 -15.09
N GLN A 209 -0.05 16.33 -16.12
CA GLN A 209 0.04 16.79 -17.51
C GLN A 209 -1.34 17.31 -17.97
N PRO A 210 -1.40 18.20 -18.97
CA PRO A 210 -0.27 18.94 -19.55
C PRO A 210 0.30 20.01 -18.58
N PRO A 211 1.48 20.59 -18.86
CA PRO A 211 2.10 21.60 -17.99
C PRO A 211 1.21 22.83 -17.78
N ASP A 212 0.43 23.23 -18.79
CA ASP A 212 -0.51 24.35 -18.68
C ASP A 212 -1.64 24.05 -17.68
N PHE A 213 -2.12 22.80 -17.63
CA PHE A 213 -3.11 22.39 -16.63
C PHE A 213 -2.52 22.49 -15.22
N LYS A 214 -1.27 22.05 -15.03
CA LYS A 214 -0.57 22.20 -13.75
C LYS A 214 -0.39 23.67 -13.37
N LYS A 215 0.01 24.53 -14.32
CA LYS A 215 0.15 25.98 -14.08
C LYS A 215 -1.17 26.62 -13.66
N ASN A 216 -2.27 26.25 -14.31
CA ASN A 216 -3.60 26.75 -13.97
C ASN A 216 -4.06 26.25 -12.60
N LEU A 217 -3.77 24.98 -12.27
CA LEU A 217 -3.97 24.42 -10.93
C LEU A 217 -3.21 25.21 -9.88
N ASP A 218 -1.91 25.43 -10.06
CA ASP A 218 -1.09 26.20 -9.11
C ASP A 218 -1.62 27.63 -8.92
N SER A 219 -2.04 28.27 -10.02
CA SER A 219 -2.65 29.60 -9.99
C SER A 219 -3.96 29.60 -9.19
N TYR A 220 -4.82 28.60 -9.40
CA TYR A 220 -6.06 28.46 -8.66
C TYR A 220 -5.82 28.19 -7.17
N LEU A 221 -4.88 27.29 -6.83
CA LEU A 221 -4.54 27.00 -5.43
C LEU A 221 -4.03 28.24 -4.69
N LYS A 222 -3.30 29.12 -5.38
CA LYS A 222 -2.75 30.36 -4.80
C LYS A 222 -3.79 31.48 -4.72
N ASN A 223 -4.53 31.70 -5.79
CA ASN A 223 -5.36 32.91 -5.96
C ASN A 223 -6.87 32.64 -5.82
N ARG A 224 -7.27 31.37 -5.67
CA ARG A 224 -8.67 30.89 -5.66
C ARG A 224 -9.50 31.40 -6.83
N THR A 225 -8.85 31.68 -7.96
CA THR A 225 -9.42 32.29 -9.16
C THR A 225 -8.71 31.77 -10.42
N PRO A 226 -9.42 31.65 -11.56
CA PRO A 226 -10.87 31.84 -11.74
C PRO A 226 -11.67 30.63 -11.24
N VAL A 227 -12.92 30.83 -10.81
CA VAL A 227 -13.81 29.74 -10.35
C VAL A 227 -14.13 28.75 -11.48
N THR A 228 -14.09 29.19 -12.74
CA THR A 228 -14.28 28.35 -13.93
C THR A 228 -13.24 27.23 -14.03
N PHE A 229 -12.08 27.36 -13.38
CA PHE A 229 -11.09 26.30 -13.32
C PHE A 229 -11.67 24.98 -12.80
N LEU A 230 -12.62 25.01 -11.86
CA LEU A 230 -13.23 23.81 -11.28
C LEU A 230 -14.03 23.01 -12.32
N SER A 231 -14.81 23.70 -13.17
CA SER A 231 -15.54 23.06 -14.27
C SER A 231 -14.60 22.58 -15.39
N ASP A 232 -13.56 23.36 -15.69
CA ASP A 232 -12.58 23.03 -16.72
C ASP A 232 -11.76 21.80 -16.32
N MET A 233 -11.37 21.71 -15.05
CA MET A 233 -10.69 20.56 -14.47
C MET A 233 -11.53 19.29 -14.61
N ARG A 234 -12.81 19.34 -14.26
CA ARG A 234 -13.70 18.17 -14.39
C ARG A 234 -13.80 17.71 -15.84
N THR A 235 -13.93 18.65 -16.76
CA THR A 235 -13.96 18.38 -18.20
C THR A 235 -12.66 17.75 -18.65
N TYR A 236 -11.52 18.30 -18.23
CA TYR A 236 -10.19 17.78 -18.54
C TYR A 236 -10.00 16.33 -18.10
N LEU A 237 -10.35 16.02 -16.85
CA LEU A 237 -10.25 14.66 -16.30
C LEU A 237 -11.14 13.65 -17.04
N GLN A 238 -12.26 14.09 -17.61
CA GLN A 238 -13.17 13.26 -18.43
C GLN A 238 -12.70 13.13 -19.89
N MET A 239 -12.17 14.20 -20.47
CA MET A 239 -11.92 14.34 -21.91
C MET A 239 -10.65 13.62 -22.39
N PHE A 240 -9.66 13.40 -21.53
CA PHE A 240 -8.37 12.80 -21.91
C PHE A 240 -8.49 11.42 -22.60
N LEU A 241 -9.57 10.68 -22.39
CA LEU A 241 -9.82 9.38 -23.01
C LEU A 241 -10.25 9.45 -24.48
N LEU A 242 -10.78 10.59 -24.96
CA LEU A 242 -11.25 10.70 -26.35
C LEU A 242 -10.11 10.87 -27.37
N LEU A 243 -8.92 11.28 -26.94
CA LEU A 243 -7.80 11.60 -27.84
C LEU A 243 -6.77 10.47 -28.02
N GLN A 244 -6.79 9.41 -27.21
CA GLN A 244 -5.75 8.36 -27.27
C GLN A 244 -6.13 7.08 -28.04
N GLN A 245 -7.32 6.97 -28.66
CA GLN A 245 -7.76 5.73 -29.35
C GLN A 245 -7.57 4.43 -28.53
N VAL A 246 -7.45 4.54 -27.21
CA VAL A 246 -7.45 3.37 -26.32
C VAL A 246 -8.90 3.00 -26.20
N SER A 247 -9.26 1.90 -26.85
CA SER A 247 -10.49 1.12 -26.79
C SER A 247 -11.58 1.71 -25.90
N SER A 248 -12.76 1.95 -26.47
CA SER A 248 -14.02 2.19 -25.77
C SER A 248 -14.42 1.00 -24.89
N GLU A 249 -13.62 0.70 -23.87
CA GLU A 249 -13.92 -0.23 -22.79
C GLU A 249 -14.97 0.44 -21.88
N PRO A 250 -16.18 -0.14 -21.73
CA PRO A 250 -17.20 0.38 -20.84
C PRO A 250 -16.66 0.47 -19.41
N GLY A 251 -16.50 1.68 -18.87
CA GLY A 251 -16.16 1.91 -17.45
C GLY A 251 -14.95 2.82 -17.19
N MET A 252 -14.06 3.04 -18.17
CA MET A 252 -12.93 3.96 -18.03
C MET A 252 -13.31 5.35 -18.55
N ARG A 253 -13.92 6.19 -17.70
CA ARG A 253 -14.35 7.57 -18.04
C ARG A 253 -13.38 8.65 -17.58
N TYR A 254 -12.32 8.29 -16.86
CA TYR A 254 -11.34 9.22 -16.29
C TYR A 254 -9.90 8.72 -16.45
N ASN A 255 -8.95 9.65 -16.59
CA ASN A 255 -7.53 9.32 -16.43
C ASN A 255 -7.21 9.14 -14.94
N MET A 256 -7.17 7.89 -14.49
CA MET A 256 -6.91 7.53 -13.09
C MET A 256 -5.54 8.01 -12.60
N SER A 257 -4.52 7.98 -13.45
CA SER A 257 -3.16 8.38 -13.06
C SER A 257 -3.05 9.86 -12.77
N VAL A 258 -3.63 10.69 -13.65
CA VAL A 258 -3.71 12.14 -13.43
C VAL A 258 -4.58 12.47 -12.23
N MET A 259 -5.67 11.72 -12.02
CA MET A 259 -6.54 11.90 -10.84
C MET A 259 -5.80 11.60 -9.53
N ASN A 260 -5.10 10.47 -9.45
CA ASN A 260 -4.29 10.11 -8.29
C ASN A 260 -3.21 11.16 -8.02
N ALA A 261 -2.58 11.67 -9.09
CA ALA A 261 -1.54 12.70 -9.00
C ALA A 261 -2.12 14.02 -8.49
N LEU A 262 -3.27 14.43 -9.04
CA LEU A 262 -3.98 15.63 -8.65
C LEU A 262 -4.37 15.58 -7.16
N VAL A 263 -4.99 14.49 -6.71
CA VAL A 263 -5.41 14.33 -5.31
C VAL A 263 -4.23 14.49 -4.36
N LEU A 264 -3.16 13.72 -4.61
CA LEU A 264 -1.99 13.74 -3.76
C LEU A 264 -1.26 15.08 -3.79
N TYR A 265 -1.11 15.68 -4.98
CA TYR A 265 -0.47 16.99 -5.13
C TYR A 265 -1.23 18.10 -4.41
N VAL A 266 -2.55 18.17 -4.59
CA VAL A 266 -3.40 19.15 -3.89
C VAL A 266 -3.29 18.97 -2.37
N GLY A 267 -3.33 17.74 -1.87
CA GLY A 267 -3.12 17.49 -0.44
C GLY A 267 -1.74 17.93 0.05
N MET A 268 -0.67 17.64 -0.71
CA MET A 268 0.69 18.07 -0.37
C MET A 268 0.81 19.61 -0.32
N GLN A 269 0.21 20.33 -1.27
CA GLN A 269 0.20 21.80 -1.27
C GLN A 269 -0.61 22.36 -0.09
N ALA A 270 -1.74 21.74 0.23
CA ALA A 270 -2.58 22.16 1.35
C ALA A 270 -1.84 22.01 2.69
N ILE A 271 -1.19 20.86 2.91
CA ILE A 271 -0.39 20.61 4.12
C ILE A 271 0.73 21.64 4.24
N ALA A 272 1.46 21.90 3.15
CA ALA A 272 2.52 22.90 3.13
C ALA A 272 1.99 24.31 3.47
N GLN A 273 0.83 24.70 2.92
CA GLN A 273 0.19 26.00 3.19
C GLN A 273 -0.29 26.13 4.65
N ILE A 274 -0.81 25.06 5.23
CA ILE A 274 -1.27 25.04 6.63
C ILE A 274 -0.06 25.14 7.57
N HIS A 275 0.99 24.35 7.32
CA HIS A 275 2.22 24.39 8.09
C HIS A 275 2.95 25.73 7.99
N SER A 276 2.93 26.40 6.83
CA SER A 276 3.53 27.74 6.70
C SER A 276 2.85 28.81 7.55
N LYS A 277 1.63 28.55 8.02
CA LYS A 277 0.89 29.41 8.97
C LYS A 277 1.10 29.00 10.42
N GLY A 278 1.94 28.00 10.70
CA GLY A 278 2.15 27.45 12.06
C GLY A 278 0.96 26.66 12.59
N LEU A 279 0.07 26.19 11.70
CA LEU A 279 -1.13 25.43 12.05
C LEU A 279 -0.95 23.95 11.69
N THR A 280 -1.79 23.10 12.24
CA THR A 280 -1.91 21.67 11.88
C THR A 280 -3.18 21.42 11.07
N PRO A 281 -3.20 20.41 10.19
CA PRO A 281 -4.41 20.00 9.50
C PRO A 281 -5.52 19.61 10.48
N SER A 282 -6.74 20.11 10.26
CA SER A 282 -7.94 19.75 11.00
C SER A 282 -9.16 20.07 10.14
N MET A 283 -10.35 19.60 10.52
CA MET A 283 -11.58 19.92 9.76
C MET A 283 -11.82 21.43 9.63
N SER A 284 -11.41 22.24 10.62
CA SER A 284 -11.54 23.70 10.56
C SER A 284 -10.48 24.38 9.70
N THR A 285 -9.23 23.90 9.72
CA THR A 285 -8.15 24.55 8.95
C THR A 285 -8.18 24.20 7.46
N ILE A 286 -8.78 23.06 7.09
CA ILE A 286 -8.96 22.68 5.68
C ILE A 286 -10.23 23.27 5.06
N ALA A 287 -11.22 23.64 5.88
CA ALA A 287 -12.49 24.20 5.42
C ALA A 287 -12.29 25.50 4.63
N HIS A 288 -13.18 25.76 3.68
CA HIS A 288 -13.21 26.97 2.86
C HIS A 288 -11.89 27.33 2.15
N SER A 289 -11.06 26.32 1.85
CA SER A 289 -9.79 26.49 1.13
C SER A 289 -9.93 26.16 -0.36
N ALA A 290 -9.08 26.75 -1.21
CA ALA A 290 -9.02 26.41 -2.64
C ALA A 290 -8.74 24.91 -2.88
N HIS A 291 -8.00 24.28 -1.97
CA HIS A 291 -7.73 22.85 -1.99
C HIS A 291 -9.00 22.02 -1.75
N MET A 292 -9.83 22.43 -0.78
CA MET A 292 -11.10 21.76 -0.49
C MET A 292 -12.14 21.98 -1.58
N ASP A 293 -12.17 23.17 -2.21
CA ASP A 293 -13.05 23.45 -3.35
C ASP A 293 -12.84 22.42 -4.48
N ILE A 294 -11.58 22.05 -4.76
CA ILE A 294 -11.25 21.00 -5.73
C ILE A 294 -11.85 19.67 -5.32
N PHE A 295 -11.69 19.26 -4.06
CA PHE A 295 -12.16 17.96 -3.58
C PHE A 295 -13.69 17.85 -3.56
N GLN A 296 -14.38 18.91 -3.17
CA GLN A 296 -15.85 18.98 -3.23
C GLN A 296 -16.38 18.88 -4.67
N ASN A 297 -15.70 19.51 -5.63
CA ASN A 297 -16.10 19.46 -7.05
C ASN A 297 -15.81 18.11 -7.72
N LEU A 298 -14.86 17.34 -7.18
CA LEU A 298 -14.49 16.02 -7.69
C LEU A 298 -15.24 14.85 -7.05
N GLY A 299 -16.07 15.11 -6.02
CA GLY A 299 -16.73 14.18 -5.09
C GLY A 299 -17.50 12.99 -5.68
N ARG A 300 -16.77 12.08 -6.33
CA ARG A 300 -17.26 10.83 -6.91
C ARG A 300 -16.38 9.67 -6.44
N TYR A 301 -16.92 8.46 -6.47
CA TYR A 301 -16.28 7.20 -6.07
C TYR A 301 -14.79 7.03 -6.41
N LEU A 302 -14.36 7.32 -7.66
CA LEU A 302 -12.96 7.14 -8.08
C LEU A 302 -12.00 8.11 -7.36
N PHE A 303 -12.47 9.33 -7.10
CA PHE A 303 -11.71 10.35 -6.41
C PHE A 303 -11.58 10.02 -4.91
N LEU A 304 -12.64 9.49 -4.30
CA LEU A 304 -12.59 8.99 -2.92
C LEU A 304 -11.59 7.83 -2.77
N ASN A 305 -11.50 6.96 -3.78
CA ASN A 305 -10.51 5.89 -3.82
C ASN A 305 -9.06 6.41 -3.84
N ALA A 306 -8.81 7.54 -4.51
CA ALA A 306 -7.50 8.19 -4.54
C ALA A 306 -7.15 8.83 -3.19
N ILE A 307 -8.12 9.43 -2.49
CA ILE A 307 -7.96 9.92 -1.12
C ILE A 307 -7.67 8.76 -0.16
N ALA A 308 -8.47 7.69 -0.23
CA ALA A 308 -8.33 6.53 0.65
C ALA A 308 -6.98 5.82 0.51
N ASN A 309 -6.27 5.97 -0.62
CA ASN A 309 -4.89 5.47 -0.76
C ASN A 309 -3.89 6.16 0.15
N GLN A 310 -4.21 7.34 0.66
CA GLN A 310 -3.33 8.11 1.50
C GLN A 310 -3.55 7.81 3.00
N LEU A 311 -4.59 7.04 3.34
CA LEU A 311 -4.90 6.58 4.70
C LEU A 311 -4.02 5.38 5.07
N ARG A 312 -2.76 5.63 5.45
CA ARG A 312 -1.73 4.61 5.71
C ARG A 312 -1.31 4.66 7.18
N TYR A 313 -0.02 4.62 7.49
CA TYR A 313 0.49 4.78 8.86
C TYR A 313 0.41 6.25 9.34
N PRO A 314 0.60 6.55 10.64
CA PRO A 314 0.65 7.92 11.14
C PRO A 314 1.67 8.79 10.38
N ASN A 315 1.18 9.76 9.61
CA ASN A 315 1.96 10.76 8.88
C ASN A 315 1.05 11.94 8.50
N SER A 316 1.63 13.04 8.04
CA SER A 316 0.88 14.26 7.69
C SER A 316 -0.13 14.08 6.56
N HIS A 317 0.16 13.23 5.58
CA HIS A 317 -0.79 12.94 4.50
C HIS A 317 -1.99 12.16 5.04
N THR A 318 -1.74 11.09 5.79
CA THR A 318 -2.80 10.27 6.39
C THR A 318 -3.73 11.11 7.27
N HIS A 319 -3.17 12.00 8.10
CA HIS A 319 -3.97 12.90 8.93
C HIS A 319 -4.79 13.89 8.09
N TYR A 320 -4.17 14.58 7.15
CA TYR A 320 -4.85 15.53 6.25
C TYR A 320 -5.99 14.87 5.45
N PHE A 321 -5.75 13.70 4.87
CA PHE A 321 -6.73 13.00 4.05
C PHE A 321 -7.83 12.33 4.88
N SER A 322 -7.54 11.95 6.13
CA SER A 322 -8.56 11.55 7.11
C SER A 322 -9.51 12.72 7.40
N CYS A 323 -8.97 13.88 7.77
CA CYS A 323 -9.76 15.10 7.99
C CYS A 323 -10.56 15.51 6.75
N THR A 324 -9.97 15.35 5.55
CA THR A 324 -10.63 15.63 4.27
C THR A 324 -11.86 14.74 4.06
N LEU A 325 -11.75 13.43 4.26
CA LEU A 325 -12.91 12.53 4.10
C LEU A 325 -14.00 12.80 5.12
N LEU A 326 -13.63 13.03 6.38
CA LEU A 326 -14.57 13.35 7.44
C LEU A 326 -15.30 14.68 7.16
N HIS A 327 -14.58 15.70 6.66
CA HIS A 327 -15.18 16.95 6.24
C HIS A 327 -16.11 16.79 5.03
N LEU A 328 -15.70 16.04 4.01
CA LEU A 328 -16.56 15.74 2.86
C LEU A 328 -17.83 14.97 3.25
N PHE A 329 -17.76 14.11 4.27
CA PHE A 329 -18.93 13.41 4.81
C PHE A 329 -19.85 14.37 5.58
N ALA A 330 -19.29 15.24 6.43
CA ALA A 330 -20.06 16.19 7.24
C ALA A 330 -20.77 17.26 6.39
N GLU A 331 -20.06 17.81 5.39
CA GLU A 331 -20.56 18.90 4.52
C GLU A 331 -21.20 18.37 3.23
N ALA A 332 -21.56 17.08 3.18
CA ALA A 332 -22.17 16.49 2.00
C ALA A 332 -23.58 17.06 1.76
N ASN A 333 -23.81 17.61 0.56
CA ASN A 333 -25.13 18.11 0.16
C ASN A 333 -26.14 16.99 -0.18
N THR A 334 -25.67 15.75 -0.35
CA THR A 334 -26.48 14.59 -0.75
C THR A 334 -25.99 13.33 -0.04
N GLU A 335 -26.90 12.48 0.42
CA GLU A 335 -26.56 11.19 1.05
C GLU A 335 -25.74 10.28 0.13
N ALA A 336 -25.87 10.40 -1.20
CA ALA A 336 -25.08 9.64 -2.16
C ALA A 336 -23.56 9.81 -1.97
N ILE A 337 -23.08 10.98 -1.52
CA ILE A 337 -21.65 11.21 -1.25
C ILE A 337 -21.24 10.49 0.04
N GLN A 338 -22.09 10.57 1.08
CA GLN A 338 -21.87 9.90 2.36
C GLN A 338 -21.86 8.38 2.20
N GLU A 339 -22.79 7.83 1.41
CA GLU A 339 -22.83 6.42 1.03
C GLU A 339 -21.54 6.02 0.29
N GLN A 340 -21.10 6.82 -0.70
CA GLN A 340 -19.86 6.51 -1.44
C GLN A 340 -18.61 6.54 -0.56
N ILE A 341 -18.49 7.50 0.36
CA ILE A 341 -17.39 7.55 1.35
C ILE A 341 -17.43 6.28 2.20
N THR A 342 -18.60 5.95 2.73
CA THR A 342 -18.81 4.76 3.56
C THR A 342 -18.43 3.50 2.82
N ARG A 343 -18.89 3.35 1.56
CA ARG A 343 -18.57 2.21 0.70
C ARG A 343 -17.07 2.08 0.44
N VAL A 344 -16.37 3.17 0.12
CA VAL A 344 -14.92 3.14 -0.14
C VAL A 344 -14.12 2.75 1.11
N LEU A 345 -14.56 3.17 2.30
CA LEU A 345 -13.92 2.74 3.55
C LEU A 345 -14.24 1.28 3.86
N LEU A 346 -15.52 0.90 3.78
CA LEU A 346 -16.01 -0.42 4.16
C LEU A 346 -15.49 -1.53 3.22
N GLU A 347 -15.49 -1.32 1.90
CA GLU A 347 -14.98 -2.31 0.93
C GLU A 347 -13.51 -2.68 1.19
N ARG A 348 -12.74 -1.74 1.75
CA ARG A 348 -11.34 -1.94 2.14
C ARG A 348 -11.17 -2.63 3.48
N LEU A 349 -12.21 -2.69 4.30
CA LEU A 349 -12.21 -3.31 5.63
C LEU A 349 -12.80 -4.72 5.62
N ILE A 350 -13.77 -5.02 4.76
CA ILE A 350 -14.40 -6.36 4.67
C ILE A 350 -13.47 -7.44 4.10
N VAL A 351 -12.33 -7.07 3.53
CA VAL A 351 -11.35 -8.03 3.03
C VAL A 351 -10.46 -8.57 4.16
N ASN A 352 -9.82 -9.71 3.89
CA ASN A 352 -8.79 -10.27 4.77
C ASN A 352 -7.71 -9.24 5.14
N ARG A 353 -7.21 -9.35 6.37
CA ARG A 353 -6.04 -8.60 6.87
C ARG A 353 -4.85 -8.72 5.89
N PRO A 354 -3.99 -7.69 5.81
CA PRO A 354 -3.92 -6.51 6.68
C PRO A 354 -4.86 -5.37 6.27
N HIS A 355 -5.07 -4.43 7.19
CA HIS A 355 -5.82 -3.19 6.97
C HIS A 355 -4.91 -1.99 7.24
N PRO A 356 -4.93 -0.93 6.42
CA PRO A 356 -4.13 0.27 6.69
C PRO A 356 -4.59 0.97 7.99
N TRP A 357 -3.64 1.44 8.80
CA TRP A 357 -3.94 2.05 10.11
C TRP A 357 -4.87 3.26 10.01
N GLY A 358 -4.57 4.20 9.11
CA GLY A 358 -5.33 5.42 8.90
C GLY A 358 -6.73 5.13 8.36
N LEU A 359 -6.89 4.06 7.57
CA LEU A 359 -8.21 3.62 7.11
C LEU A 359 -9.09 3.22 8.29
N LEU A 360 -8.54 2.44 9.23
CA LEU A 360 -9.22 2.06 10.47
C LEU A 360 -9.57 3.31 11.29
N ILE A 361 -8.60 4.19 11.52
CA ILE A 361 -8.80 5.42 12.31
C ILE A 361 -9.91 6.29 11.72
N THR A 362 -9.88 6.55 10.41
CA THR A 362 -10.91 7.36 9.75
C THR A 362 -12.29 6.71 9.85
N PHE A 363 -12.39 5.40 9.65
CA PHE A 363 -13.67 4.70 9.75
C PHE A 363 -14.20 4.65 11.19
N ILE A 364 -13.33 4.41 12.17
CA ILE A 364 -13.69 4.41 13.59
C ILE A 364 -14.19 5.80 14.02
N GLU A 365 -13.51 6.87 13.61
CA GLU A 365 -13.94 8.24 13.90
C GLU A 365 -15.31 8.54 13.30
N LEU A 366 -15.54 8.14 12.05
CA LEU A 366 -16.82 8.33 11.35
C LEU A 366 -18.01 7.69 12.09
N ILE A 367 -17.83 6.48 12.64
CA ILE A 367 -18.90 5.72 13.28
C ILE A 367 -19.05 6.00 14.79
N LYS A 368 -17.98 6.43 15.48
CA LYS A 368 -18.00 6.71 16.92
C LYS A 368 -18.38 8.16 17.22
N ASN A 369 -17.96 9.12 16.41
CA ASN A 369 -18.19 10.52 16.69
C ASN A 369 -19.66 10.89 16.36
N PRO A 370 -20.48 11.26 17.38
CA PRO A 370 -21.90 11.51 17.19
C PRO A 370 -22.20 12.71 16.29
N SER A 371 -21.23 13.59 16.05
CA SER A 371 -21.40 14.76 15.17
C SER A 371 -21.70 14.37 13.72
N PHE A 372 -21.20 13.23 13.24
CA PHE A 372 -21.47 12.74 11.89
C PHE A 372 -22.86 12.09 11.76
N LYS A 373 -23.52 11.79 12.88
CA LYS A 373 -24.82 11.11 12.94
C LYS A 373 -24.90 9.88 12.04
N PHE A 374 -23.79 9.14 11.90
CA PHE A 374 -23.61 8.06 10.93
C PHE A 374 -24.78 7.05 10.93
N TRP A 375 -25.17 6.58 12.10
CA TRP A 375 -26.25 5.60 12.30
C TRP A 375 -27.66 6.13 12.03
N SER A 376 -27.82 7.43 11.76
CA SER A 376 -29.12 8.02 11.47
C SER A 376 -29.48 7.99 9.98
N HIS A 377 -28.48 7.89 9.10
CA HIS A 377 -28.65 7.93 7.64
C HIS A 377 -29.41 6.70 7.11
N GLU A 378 -30.13 6.89 6.00
CA GLU A 378 -31.01 5.86 5.42
C GLU A 378 -30.21 4.72 4.77
N PHE A 379 -29.09 5.04 4.11
CA PHE A 379 -28.22 4.04 3.46
C PHE A 379 -27.54 3.06 4.43
N VAL A 380 -27.53 3.33 5.74
CA VAL A 380 -27.03 2.40 6.76
C VAL A 380 -28.14 1.43 7.21
N LYS A 381 -29.41 1.78 6.98
CA LYS A 381 -30.61 1.03 7.39
C LYS A 381 -31.26 0.25 6.24
N CYS A 382 -30.74 0.40 5.01
CA CYS A 382 -31.39 -0.09 3.80
C CYS A 382 -31.31 -1.61 3.59
N ALA A 383 -30.44 -2.30 4.32
CA ALA A 383 -30.31 -3.76 4.25
C ALA A 383 -30.18 -4.33 5.67
N PRO A 384 -31.03 -5.31 6.05
CA PRO A 384 -30.87 -6.05 7.30
C PRO A 384 -29.53 -6.74 7.37
N GLU A 385 -28.82 -7.02 6.26
CA GLU A 385 -27.44 -7.53 6.30
C GLU A 385 -26.44 -6.45 6.68
N ILE A 386 -26.66 -5.18 6.32
CA ILE A 386 -25.85 -4.06 6.83
C ILE A 386 -26.18 -3.85 8.30
N GLU A 387 -27.47 -3.88 8.66
CA GLU A 387 -27.90 -3.82 10.07
C GLU A 387 -27.41 -5.03 10.87
N ASN A 388 -27.48 -6.27 10.38
CA ASN A 388 -26.99 -7.50 11.02
C ASN A 388 -25.46 -7.57 11.03
N VAL A 389 -24.79 -6.99 10.02
CA VAL A 389 -23.35 -6.68 10.05
C VAL A 389 -23.00 -5.80 11.25
N PHE A 390 -23.98 -5.05 11.75
CA PHE A 390 -23.87 -4.13 12.88
C PHE A 390 -24.68 -4.54 14.14
N VAL A 391 -25.57 -5.55 14.10
CA VAL A 391 -26.57 -5.91 15.15
C VAL A 391 -26.44 -7.37 15.64
N GLU A 392 -25.89 -8.32 14.88
CA GLU A 392 -25.68 -9.70 15.38
C GLU A 392 -24.67 -9.81 16.55
N GLY A 393 -24.09 -8.68 17.00
CA GLY A 393 -23.34 -8.56 18.25
C GLY A 393 -24.18 -8.28 19.51
N VAL A 394 -25.52 -8.22 19.44
CA VAL A 394 -26.38 -7.72 20.55
C VAL A 394 -27.21 -8.81 21.26
N GLY A 395 -26.97 -10.10 21.00
CA GLY A 395 -27.78 -11.19 21.56
C GLY A 395 -27.17 -12.03 22.68
N GLY A 396 -26.86 -11.47 23.86
CA GLY A 396 -26.45 -12.27 25.03
C GLY A 396 -26.58 -11.54 26.37
N ARG A 397 -27.41 -12.08 27.28
CA ARG A 397 -27.89 -11.47 28.54
C ARG A 397 -26.78 -11.23 29.60
N SER A 398 -26.88 -10.07 30.25
CA SER A 398 -26.54 -9.70 31.66
C SER A 398 -25.48 -10.48 32.46
N GLY A 399 -24.48 -9.75 32.98
CA GLY A 399 -23.85 -10.01 34.29
C GLY A 399 -22.30 -10.02 34.34
N GLU A 400 -21.75 -9.08 35.13
CA GLU A 400 -20.39 -8.97 35.73
C GLU A 400 -19.20 -8.50 34.87
N GLU A 401 -18.12 -8.00 35.50
CA GLU A 401 -17.00 -7.19 34.97
C GLU A 401 -15.68 -7.99 34.92
N VAL A 402 -14.79 -7.82 33.91
CA VAL A 402 -13.31 -7.81 34.14
C VAL A 402 -12.53 -7.03 33.05
N GLY A 403 -11.51 -6.28 33.49
CA GLY A 403 -10.50 -5.59 32.66
C GLY A 403 -9.27 -6.42 32.25
N TRP A 404 -8.42 -5.83 31.40
CA TRP A 404 -7.29 -6.49 30.71
C TRP A 404 -5.93 -6.30 31.40
N VAL A 405 -5.23 -7.39 31.77
CA VAL A 405 -3.75 -7.48 31.83
C VAL A 405 -3.32 -8.90 31.39
N GLY A 406 -2.19 -8.99 30.69
CA GLY A 406 -1.77 -10.16 29.92
C GLY A 406 -1.34 -11.43 30.69
N SER A 407 -1.33 -12.52 29.91
CA SER A 407 -0.74 -13.85 30.13
C SER A 407 -1.38 -14.78 31.17
N THR A 408 -1.62 -16.00 30.68
CA THR A 408 -1.92 -17.29 31.35
C THR A 408 -3.30 -17.54 31.97
N ALA A 409 -3.92 -18.62 31.46
CA ALA A 409 -4.90 -19.53 32.06
C ALA A 409 -6.38 -19.12 32.20
N VAL A 410 -7.21 -19.85 31.44
CA VAL A 410 -8.49 -20.52 31.81
C VAL A 410 -9.60 -19.72 32.53
N ALA A 411 -10.71 -19.64 31.78
CA ALA A 411 -12.14 -19.56 32.16
C ALA A 411 -12.70 -18.26 32.76
N ASP A 412 -13.73 -17.78 32.03
CA ASP A 412 -14.77 -16.76 32.29
C ASP A 412 -14.33 -15.32 32.58
N GLY A 413 -14.74 -14.27 31.86
CA GLY A 413 -15.76 -14.15 30.82
C GLY A 413 -16.68 -12.96 31.09
N SER A 414 -16.20 -11.71 30.92
CA SER A 414 -17.09 -10.55 30.77
C SER A 414 -16.42 -9.25 30.31
N GLY A 415 -16.60 -8.93 29.03
CA GLY A 415 -16.42 -7.58 28.50
C GLY A 415 -17.40 -7.35 27.35
N VAL A 416 -18.31 -6.38 27.48
CA VAL A 416 -19.23 -5.99 26.39
C VAL A 416 -18.41 -5.27 25.33
N LEU A 417 -18.23 -5.92 24.18
CA LEU A 417 -17.59 -5.33 23.01
C LEU A 417 -18.38 -4.09 22.57
N SER A 418 -17.69 -2.99 22.32
CA SER A 418 -18.26 -1.80 21.71
C SER A 418 -18.83 -2.13 20.31
N ARG A 419 -19.84 -1.38 19.84
CA ARG A 419 -20.42 -1.55 18.49
C ARG A 419 -19.35 -1.62 17.39
N VAL A 420 -18.20 -0.95 17.60
CA VAL A 420 -17.04 -0.96 16.70
C VAL A 420 -16.27 -2.28 16.72
N GLU A 421 -16.05 -2.87 17.89
CA GLU A 421 -15.44 -4.19 18.01
C GLU A 421 -16.36 -5.28 17.44
N GLN A 422 -17.69 -5.11 17.56
CA GLN A 422 -18.68 -5.99 16.95
C GLN A 422 -18.66 -5.94 15.42
N VAL A 423 -18.46 -4.76 14.80
CA VAL A 423 -18.25 -4.64 13.34
C VAL A 423 -17.02 -5.44 12.90
N PHE A 424 -15.94 -5.40 13.67
CA PHE A 424 -14.69 -6.10 13.33
C PHE A 424 -14.75 -7.60 13.61
N VAL A 425 -15.41 -8.03 14.69
CA VAL A 425 -15.75 -9.44 14.93
C VAL A 425 -16.63 -9.97 13.80
N LEU A 426 -17.52 -9.16 13.25
CA LEU A 426 -18.37 -9.57 12.14
C LEU A 426 -17.64 -9.56 10.78
N VAL A 427 -16.69 -8.65 10.56
CA VAL A 427 -15.70 -8.76 9.47
C VAL A 427 -14.86 -10.03 9.60
N GLU A 428 -14.57 -10.51 10.82
CA GLU A 428 -13.95 -11.82 11.07
C GLU A 428 -14.92 -13.00 10.86
N LEU A 429 -16.22 -12.86 11.18
CA LEU A 429 -17.24 -13.92 11.06
C LEU A 429 -17.77 -14.10 9.62
N LEU A 430 -17.81 -13.04 8.80
CA LEU A 430 -18.14 -13.11 7.36
C LEU A 430 -17.06 -13.81 6.52
N HIS A 431 -15.97 -14.23 7.15
CA HIS A 431 -14.96 -15.12 6.58
C HIS A 431 -14.81 -16.39 7.43
N PRO A 432 -15.64 -17.43 7.22
CA PRO A 432 -15.34 -18.77 7.71
C PRO A 432 -14.19 -19.34 6.86
N GLY A 433 -12.96 -18.92 7.16
CA GLY A 433 -11.79 -19.28 6.38
C GLY A 433 -10.47 -18.77 6.96
N GLY A 434 -10.35 -18.72 8.29
CA GLY A 434 -9.17 -18.15 8.93
C GLY A 434 -8.99 -18.56 10.38
N GLY A 435 -9.26 -19.82 10.72
CA GLY A 435 -9.16 -20.25 12.12
C GLY A 435 -9.10 -21.75 12.35
N VAL A 436 -8.16 -22.48 11.74
CA VAL A 436 -7.49 -23.60 12.41
C VAL A 436 -6.11 -23.77 11.75
N LEU A 437 -5.05 -23.36 12.45
CA LEU A 437 -3.71 -24.00 12.49
C LEU A 437 -2.70 -23.09 13.24
N LYS A 438 -3.06 -22.68 14.47
CA LYS A 438 -2.10 -22.51 15.56
C LYS A 438 -2.67 -23.16 16.82
N HIS A 439 -2.90 -24.46 16.73
CA HIS A 439 -2.78 -25.38 17.85
C HIS A 439 -2.49 -26.79 17.29
N LYS A 440 -1.33 -26.91 16.64
CA LYS A 440 -0.68 -28.21 16.39
C LYS A 440 0.77 -28.26 16.88
N SER A 441 1.29 -27.22 17.55
CA SER A 441 2.67 -27.26 18.05
C SER A 441 2.81 -27.57 19.54
N VAL A 442 1.70 -27.79 20.27
CA VAL A 442 1.75 -28.13 21.71
C VAL A 442 1.11 -29.49 21.99
N LEU A 443 0.01 -29.83 21.31
CA LEU A 443 -0.57 -31.17 21.36
C LEU A 443 0.29 -32.21 20.62
N ASP A 444 0.95 -31.87 19.50
CA ASP A 444 1.89 -32.79 18.84
C ASP A 444 3.18 -32.97 19.67
N GLN A 445 3.57 -31.97 20.47
CA GLN A 445 4.70 -32.08 21.42
C GLN A 445 4.33 -32.87 22.68
N GLN A 446 3.11 -32.73 23.20
CA GLN A 446 2.62 -33.56 24.31
C GLN A 446 2.30 -34.99 23.88
N GLN A 447 1.81 -35.22 22.65
CA GLN A 447 1.67 -36.55 22.08
C GLN A 447 3.02 -37.21 21.76
N GLN A 448 4.04 -36.45 21.32
CA GLN A 448 5.40 -36.99 21.18
C GLN A 448 6.05 -37.31 22.54
N GLN A 449 5.81 -36.51 23.59
CA GLN A 449 6.28 -36.83 24.93
C GLN A 449 5.54 -38.02 25.55
N GLN A 450 4.23 -38.17 25.33
CA GLN A 450 3.48 -39.35 25.76
C GLN A 450 3.83 -40.61 24.95
N GLN A 451 4.10 -40.51 23.65
CA GLN A 451 4.59 -41.63 22.84
C GLN A 451 6.02 -42.04 23.21
N GLN A 452 6.91 -41.10 23.58
CA GLN A 452 8.24 -41.43 24.10
C GLN A 452 8.19 -42.07 25.50
N GLN A 453 7.26 -41.65 26.37
CA GLN A 453 7.05 -42.31 27.67
C GLN A 453 6.43 -43.71 27.53
N GLN A 454 5.56 -43.94 26.55
CA GLN A 454 4.99 -45.27 26.27
C GLN A 454 6.01 -46.21 25.57
N GLN A 455 6.91 -45.69 24.74
CA GLN A 455 7.99 -46.50 24.15
C GLN A 455 9.09 -46.90 25.16
N GLN A 456 9.28 -46.13 26.23
CA GLN A 456 10.18 -46.51 27.33
C GLN A 456 9.57 -47.51 28.33
N GLN A 457 8.27 -47.82 28.23
CA GLN A 457 7.59 -48.82 29.07
C GLN A 457 7.31 -50.16 28.36
N GLN A 458 7.74 -50.32 27.09
CA GLN A 458 7.51 -51.54 26.30
C GLN A 458 8.74 -52.42 26.01
N PHE A 459 9.87 -52.19 26.68
CA PHE A 459 10.96 -53.19 26.72
C PHE A 459 11.20 -53.65 28.16
N PRO A 460 10.60 -54.79 28.57
CA PRO A 460 11.14 -55.58 29.67
C PRO A 460 12.49 -56.15 29.24
N HIS A 461 13.46 -56.05 30.14
CA HIS A 461 14.68 -56.84 30.11
C HIS A 461 14.40 -58.31 29.79
N THR A 462 14.88 -58.80 28.65
CA THR A 462 15.59 -60.09 28.53
C THR A 462 16.33 -60.17 27.20
#